data_AF-A0A949HY27-F1
#
_entry.id   AF-A0A949HY27-F1
#
_cell.length_a   1.000
_cell.length_b   1.000
_cell.length_c   1.000
_cell.angle_alpha   90.00
_cell.angle_beta   90.00
_cell.angle_gamma   90.00
#
_symmetry.space_group_name_H-M   'P 1'
#
loop_
_entity.id
_entity.type
_entity.pdbx_description
1 polymer ?
#
loop_
_entity_poly.entity_id
_entity_poly.type
_entity_poly.pdbx_seq_one_letter_code
_entity_poly.pdbx_strand_id
1 'polypeptide(L)'
;MKLLVFAHTPPPHHGQSYMIQLMVEGFGGDRDKGQSAANDLGIECYHVNARFSRSLQDVGEFQGWKIFLIFFYCFQAVWLRFRHGVTAFYYVPAPGKSVALYRDWLVMLLCRPFFKTMILHW
;
A
#
# COMPACT_ATOMS: atom_id res chain seq x y z
N MET A 1 -3.58 -6.20 16.58
CA MET A 1 -3.92 -4.95 15.83
C MET A 1 -4.03 -5.28 14.35
N LYS A 2 -4.97 -4.70 13.59
CA LYS A 2 -5.08 -4.97 12.14
C LYS A 2 -4.47 -3.84 11.32
N LEU A 3 -3.55 -4.16 10.41
CA LEU A 3 -2.79 -3.22 9.61
C LEU A 3 -2.96 -3.48 8.11
N LEU A 4 -3.38 -2.47 7.36
CA LEU A 4 -3.42 -2.49 5.91
C LEU A 4 -2.17 -1.79 5.38
N VAL A 5 -1.25 -2.55 4.80
CA VAL A 5 -0.05 -2.05 4.15
C VAL A 5 -0.41 -1.71 2.71
N PHE A 6 -0.39 -0.42 2.38
CA PHE A 6 -0.60 0.08 1.03
C PHE A 6 0.74 0.51 0.47
N ALA A 7 1.44 -0.44 -0.14
CA ALA A 7 2.81 -0.22 -0.56
C ALA A 7 3.20 -1.18 -1.68
N HIS A 8 4.21 -0.78 -2.46
CA HIS A 8 4.69 -1.57 -3.58
C HIS A 8 5.67 -2.66 -3.11
N THR A 9 5.37 -3.93 -3.37
CA THR A 9 6.32 -5.05 -3.20
C THR A 9 6.85 -5.52 -4.55
N PRO A 10 8.10 -6.03 -4.60
CA PRO A 10 8.80 -6.32 -5.85
C PRO A 10 8.04 -7.31 -6.77
N PRO A 11 8.33 -7.30 -8.09
CA PRO A 11 9.27 -6.40 -8.79
C PRO A 11 8.61 -5.05 -9.20
N PRO A 12 9.37 -3.92 -9.33
CA PRO A 12 10.84 -3.77 -9.35
C PRO A 12 11.53 -3.80 -7.97
N HIS A 13 12.81 -4.20 -7.96
CA HIS A 13 13.66 -4.17 -6.77
C HIS A 13 14.18 -2.75 -6.52
N HIS A 14 13.60 -2.07 -5.53
CA HIS A 14 14.11 -0.83 -4.96
C HIS A 14 14.31 -1.03 -3.46
N GLY A 15 15.24 -0.29 -2.84
CA GLY A 15 15.49 -0.41 -1.40
C GLY A 15 14.22 -0.26 -0.54
N GLN A 16 13.31 0.63 -0.96
CA GLN A 16 12.00 0.80 -0.32
C GLN A 16 11.08 -0.40 -0.48
N SER A 17 10.95 -0.98 -1.69
CA SER A 17 10.04 -2.12 -1.93
C SER A 17 10.52 -3.41 -1.25
N TYR A 18 11.84 -3.60 -1.15
CA TYR A 18 12.43 -4.71 -0.40
C TYR A 18 12.19 -4.59 1.11
N MET A 19 12.32 -3.37 1.66
CA MET A 19 12.04 -3.14 3.09
C MET A 19 10.57 -3.37 3.44
N ILE A 20 9.65 -2.99 2.55
CA ILE A 20 8.22 -3.30 2.71
C ILE A 20 7.97 -4.81 2.70
N GLN A 21 8.64 -5.56 1.80
CA GLN A 21 8.50 -7.01 1.76
C GLN A 21 8.98 -7.65 3.07
N LEU A 22 10.18 -7.29 3.55
CA LEU A 22 10.71 -7.78 4.82
C LEU A 22 9.80 -7.43 6.00
N MET A 23 9.18 -6.24 5.99
CA MET A 23 8.22 -5.84 7.01
C MET A 23 6.96 -6.72 6.98
N VAL A 24 6.38 -6.96 5.80
CA VAL A 24 5.19 -7.82 5.66
C VAL A 24 5.49 -9.27 6.03
N GLU A 25 6.65 -9.79 5.63
CA GLU A 25 7.13 -11.13 6.00
C GLU A 25 7.39 -11.24 7.51
N GLY A 26 8.07 -10.24 8.10
CA GLY A 26 8.28 -10.15 9.55
C GLY A 26 6.99 -9.98 10.34
N PHE A 27 5.94 -9.45 9.70
CA PHE A 27 4.60 -9.42 10.28
C PHE A 27 3.80 -10.72 10.16
N GLY A 28 4.38 -11.79 9.62
CA GLY A 28 3.75 -13.11 9.53
C GLY A 28 3.02 -13.37 8.22
N GLY A 29 3.21 -12.49 7.22
CA GLY A 29 2.66 -12.63 5.88
C GLY A 29 1.33 -11.91 5.65
N ASP A 30 0.84 -12.01 4.41
CA ASP A 30 -0.43 -11.44 3.98
C ASP A 30 -1.60 -12.39 4.28
N ARG A 31 -2.42 -12.02 5.27
CA ARG A 31 -3.50 -12.88 5.77
C ARG A 31 -4.59 -13.13 4.73
N ASP A 32 -4.81 -12.20 3.80
CA ASP A 32 -5.80 -12.35 2.73
C ASP A 32 -5.41 -13.45 1.74
N LYS A 33 -4.11 -13.75 1.63
CA LYS A 33 -3.55 -14.81 0.77
C LYS A 33 -3.37 -16.14 1.50
N GLY A 34 -3.91 -16.27 2.72
CA GLY A 34 -3.74 -17.47 3.54
C GLY A 34 -2.34 -17.64 4.12
N GLN A 35 -1.46 -16.65 3.97
CA GLN A 35 -0.14 -16.63 4.58
C GLN A 35 -0.27 -15.99 5.96
N SER A 36 -0.45 -16.84 6.97
CA SER A 36 -0.54 -16.40 8.36
C SER A 36 0.35 -17.30 9.20
N ALA A 37 1.65 -17.02 9.22
CA ALA A 37 2.50 -17.55 10.27
C ALA A 37 2.03 -16.92 11.60
N ALA A 38 1.96 -17.73 12.66
CA ALA A 38 1.66 -17.23 13.99
C ALA A 38 2.75 -16.20 14.36
N ASN A 39 2.37 -14.93 14.41
CA ASN A 39 3.30 -13.88 14.74
C ASN A 39 3.12 -13.45 16.19
N ASP A 40 4.21 -13.50 16.96
CA ASP A 40 4.24 -13.13 18.38
C ASP A 40 3.83 -11.68 18.64
N LEU A 41 3.85 -10.84 17.59
CA LEU A 41 3.47 -9.43 17.65
C LEU A 41 1.94 -9.21 17.69
N GLY A 42 1.11 -10.22 17.38
CA GLY A 42 -0.36 -10.07 17.36
C GLY A 42 -0.88 -9.05 16.33
N ILE A 43 -0.09 -8.76 15.29
CA ILE A 43 -0.44 -7.85 14.20
C ILE A 43 -0.99 -8.66 13.03
N GLU A 44 -2.21 -8.35 12.59
CA GLU A 44 -2.81 -8.93 11.38
C GLU A 44 -2.49 -8.05 10.19
N CYS A 45 -1.59 -8.51 9.31
CA CYS A 45 -1.18 -7.76 8.14
C CYS A 45 -1.98 -8.13 6.90
N TYR A 46 -2.51 -7.09 6.27
CA TYR A 46 -3.20 -7.14 4.99
C TYR A 46 -2.44 -6.29 4.00
N HIS A 47 -2.07 -6.83 2.85
CA HIS A 47 -1.23 -6.11 1.90
C HIS A 47 -1.98 -5.79 0.60
N VAL A 48 -2.07 -4.51 0.27
CA VAL A 48 -2.51 -4.05 -1.06
C VAL A 48 -1.25 -3.75 -1.87
N ASN A 49 -0.97 -4.60 -2.85
CA ASN A 49 0.16 -4.42 -3.75
C ASN A 49 -0.14 -3.32 -4.78
N ALA A 50 0.11 -2.08 -4.40
CA ALA A 50 -0.09 -0.90 -5.21
C ALA A 50 1.04 -0.76 -6.24
N ARG A 51 1.01 -1.59 -7.30
CA ARG A 51 1.95 -1.51 -8.42
C ARG A 51 1.56 -0.38 -9.37
N PHE A 52 2.11 0.80 -9.14
CA PHE A 52 1.84 1.98 -9.98
C PHE A 52 2.66 2.03 -11.29
N SER A 53 3.71 1.21 -11.43
CA SER A 53 4.55 1.17 -12.63
C SER A 53 5.03 -0.26 -12.92
N ARG A 54 4.86 -0.75 -14.17
CA ARG A 54 5.43 -2.03 -14.64
C ARG A 54 6.86 -1.89 -15.17
N SER A 55 7.31 -0.66 -15.46
CA SER A 55 8.64 -0.33 -15.97
C SER A 55 9.12 1.01 -15.39
N LEU A 56 10.44 1.14 -15.20
CA LEU A 56 11.13 2.36 -14.76
C LEU A 56 11.07 3.51 -15.79
N GLN A 57 10.76 3.20 -17.05
CA GLN A 57 10.66 4.19 -18.13
C GLN A 57 9.37 5.03 -18.10
N ASP A 58 8.38 4.64 -17.28
CA ASP A 58 7.09 5.33 -17.18
C ASP A 58 7.04 6.39 -16.06
N VAL A 59 8.16 6.65 -15.39
CA VAL A 59 8.24 7.64 -14.29
C VAL A 59 8.37 9.06 -14.87
N GLY A 60 7.33 9.51 -15.58
CA GLY A 60 7.27 10.86 -16.16
C GLY A 60 6.10 11.12 -17.10
N GLU A 61 5.51 10.09 -17.72
CA GLU A 61 4.40 10.28 -18.65
C GLU A 61 3.03 10.18 -17.98
N PHE A 62 2.27 11.27 -18.09
CA PHE A 62 0.87 11.41 -17.68
C PHE A 62 -0.05 10.51 -18.54
N GLN A 63 0.04 9.20 -18.30
CA GLN A 63 -0.97 8.27 -18.78
C GLN A 63 -2.15 8.30 -17.80
N GLY A 64 -3.28 8.90 -18.21
CA GLY A 64 -4.50 8.96 -17.39
C GLY A 64 -4.97 7.60 -16.87
N TRP A 65 -4.55 6.50 -17.49
CA TRP A 65 -4.74 5.14 -16.99
C TRP A 65 -4.15 4.90 -15.58
N LYS A 66 -3.04 5.57 -15.23
CA LYS A 66 -2.43 5.51 -13.89
C LYS A 66 -3.38 6.04 -12.82
N ILE A 67 -4.23 7.03 -13.15
CA ILE A 67 -5.24 7.57 -12.25
C ILE A 67 -6.32 6.51 -11.97
N PHE A 68 -6.83 5.84 -13.01
CA PHE A 68 -7.78 4.72 -12.83
C PHE A 68 -7.20 3.59 -11.97
N LEU A 69 -5.91 3.26 -12.14
CA LEU A 69 -5.22 2.28 -11.29
C LEU A 69 -5.19 2.71 -9.82
N ILE A 70 -4.96 4.00 -9.53
CA ILE A 70 -5.01 4.52 -8.15
C ILE A 70 -6.41 4.33 -7.55
N PHE A 71 -7.45 4.72 -8.28
CA PHE A 71 -8.83 4.50 -7.84
C PHE A 71 -9.12 3.03 -7.57
N PHE A 72 -8.66 2.12 -8.44
CA PHE A 72 -8.81 0.69 -8.29
C PHE A 72 -8.12 0.17 -7.00
N TYR A 73 -6.87 0.57 -6.74
CA TYR A 73 -6.17 0.17 -5.52
C TYR A 73 -6.78 0.78 -4.25
N CYS A 74 -7.21 2.05 -4.30
CA CYS A 74 -7.94 2.69 -3.21
C CYS A 74 -9.25 1.93 -2.92
N PHE A 75 -9.99 1.54 -3.96
CA PHE A 75 -11.20 0.74 -3.81
C PHE A 75 -10.89 -0.62 -3.20
N GLN A 76 -9.82 -1.30 -3.62
CA GLN A 76 -9.38 -2.54 -2.97
C GLN A 76 -9.06 -2.34 -1.49
N ALA A 77 -8.35 -1.27 -1.13
CA ALA A 77 -8.03 -0.97 0.27
C ALA A 77 -9.31 -0.75 1.10
N VAL A 78 -10.27 0.00 0.56
CA VAL A 78 -11.57 0.24 1.21
C VAL A 78 -12.40 -1.04 1.28
N TRP A 79 -12.37 -1.90 0.26
CA TRP A 79 -13.01 -3.20 0.27
C TRP A 79 -12.43 -4.10 1.38
N LEU A 80 -11.10 -4.20 1.48
CA LEU A 80 -10.43 -4.95 2.55
C LEU A 80 -10.76 -4.38 3.93
N ARG A 81 -10.84 -3.06 4.05
CA ARG A 81 -11.27 -2.35 5.26
C ARG A 81 -12.65 -2.79 5.72
N PHE A 82 -13.62 -2.90 4.81
CA PHE A 82 -14.98 -3.36 5.12
C PHE A 82 -15.06 -4.87 5.34
N ARG A 83 -14.33 -5.67 4.57
CA ARG A 83 -14.34 -7.13 4.65
C ARG A 83 -13.71 -7.69 5.93
N HIS A 84 -12.60 -7.08 6.38
CA HIS A 84 -11.76 -7.59 7.47
C HIS A 84 -11.71 -6.66 8.70
N GLY A 85 -12.29 -5.46 8.59
CA GLY A 85 -12.36 -4.51 9.70
C GLY A 85 -11.06 -3.75 9.99
N VAL A 86 -10.17 -3.64 9.01
CA VAL A 86 -8.79 -3.13 9.21
C VAL A 86 -8.74 -1.62 9.43
N THR A 87 -8.50 -1.13 10.64
CA THR A 87 -8.61 0.32 10.93
C THR A 87 -7.34 1.13 10.69
N ALA A 88 -6.16 0.48 10.66
CA ALA A 88 -4.88 1.16 10.49
C ALA A 88 -4.39 1.04 9.04
N PHE A 89 -4.04 2.17 8.44
CA PHE A 89 -3.54 2.30 7.07
C PHE A 89 -2.07 2.70 7.09
N TYR A 90 -1.20 1.84 6.57
CA TYR A 90 0.23 2.08 6.46
C TYR A 90 0.58 2.46 5.03
N TYR A 91 1.17 3.63 4.86
CA TYR A 91 1.44 4.23 3.56
C TYR A 91 2.86 4.78 3.48
N VAL A 92 3.51 4.54 2.34
CA VAL A 92 4.87 4.99 2.05
C VAL A 92 4.81 6.02 0.91
N PRO A 93 4.88 7.34 1.19
CA PRO A 93 4.95 8.35 0.16
C PRO A 93 6.25 8.24 -0.66
N ALA A 94 6.20 8.64 -1.93
CA ALA A 94 7.40 8.59 -2.78
C ALA A 94 8.09 9.97 -2.82
N PRO A 95 9.41 10.04 -2.58
CA PRO A 95 10.13 11.32 -2.57
C PRO A 95 10.44 11.84 -3.99
N GLY A 96 10.45 13.18 -4.13
CA GLY A 96 11.26 13.87 -5.14
C GLY A 96 10.62 14.19 -6.49
N LYS A 97 9.32 13.95 -6.72
CA LYS A 97 8.63 14.37 -7.97
C LYS A 97 7.23 14.91 -7.71
N SER A 98 6.85 16.03 -8.32
CA SER A 98 5.52 16.65 -8.16
C SER A 98 4.37 15.72 -8.53
N VAL A 99 4.56 14.87 -9.54
CA VAL A 99 3.56 13.86 -9.96
C VAL A 99 3.30 12.83 -8.85
N ALA A 100 4.33 12.45 -8.09
CA ALA A 100 4.18 11.55 -6.96
C ALA A 100 3.37 12.21 -5.83
N LEU A 101 3.56 13.51 -5.58
CA LEU A 101 2.77 14.26 -4.59
C LEU A 101 1.28 14.28 -4.93
N TYR A 102 0.91 14.54 -6.20
CA TYR A 102 -0.50 14.52 -6.62
C TYR A 102 -1.15 13.15 -6.46
N ARG A 103 -0.42 12.07 -6.77
CA ARG A 103 -0.87 10.70 -6.50
C ARG A 103 -1.10 10.49 -5.01
N ASP A 104 -0.14 10.88 -4.18
CA ASP A 104 -0.20 10.66 -2.74
C ASP A 104 -1.36 11.44 -2.11
N TRP A 105 -1.62 12.67 -2.56
CA TRP A 105 -2.79 13.45 -2.17
C TRP A 105 -4.11 12.79 -2.59
N LEU A 106 -4.19 12.23 -3.80
CA LEU A 106 -5.37 11.50 -4.26
C LEU A 106 -5.63 10.27 -3.38
N VAL A 107 -4.58 9.47 -3.11
CA VAL A 107 -4.67 8.29 -2.23
C VAL A 107 -5.10 8.70 -0.83
N MET A 108 -4.51 9.77 -0.29
CA MET A 108 -4.90 10.28 1.02
C MET A 108 -6.36 10.76 1.01
N LEU A 109 -6.81 11.50 0.00
CA LEU A 109 -8.19 12.00 -0.07
C LEU A 109 -9.21 10.85 -0.14
N LEU A 110 -8.90 9.78 -0.87
CA LEU A 110 -9.78 8.62 -1.04
C LEU A 110 -9.73 7.66 0.15
N CYS A 111 -8.57 7.38 0.73
CA CYS A 111 -8.42 6.39 1.79
C CYS A 111 -8.64 6.99 3.19
N ARG A 112 -8.19 8.23 3.45
CA ARG A 112 -8.25 8.86 4.79
C ARG A 112 -9.63 8.80 5.47
N PRO A 113 -10.78 9.05 4.81
CA PRO A 113 -12.07 9.01 5.51
C PRO A 113 -12.49 7.61 5.98
N PHE A 114 -11.92 6.54 5.42
CA PHE A 114 -12.32 5.15 5.73
C PHE A 114 -11.45 4.49 6.81
N PHE A 115 -10.24 5.01 7.04
CA PHE A 115 -9.28 4.48 8.01
C PHE A 115 -9.18 5.40 9.24
N LYS A 116 -9.19 4.81 10.45
CA LYS A 116 -9.13 5.58 11.71
C LYS A 116 -7.71 6.04 12.03
N THR A 117 -6.72 5.24 11.67
CA THR A 117 -5.31 5.48 11.98
C THR A 117 -4.51 5.42 10.69
N MET A 118 -3.66 6.41 10.46
CA MET A 118 -2.78 6.48 9.29
C MET A 118 -1.33 6.54 9.76
N ILE A 119 -0.52 5.61 9.28
CA ILE A 119 0.91 5.50 9.57
C ILE A 119 1.64 5.85 8.28
N LEU A 120 2.36 6.97 8.27
CA LEU A 120 3.16 7.42 7.16
C LEU A 120 4.62 7.05 7.44
N HIS A 121 5.23 6.24 6.58
CA HIS A 121 6.65 5.88 6.69
C HIS A 121 7.46 6.65 5.64
N TRP A 122 8.33 7.54 6.11
CA TRP A 122 9.24 8.35 5.29
C TRP A 122 10.62 7.72 5.19
#